data_AF-A0A1A6GJL6-F1
#
_entry.id   AF-A0A1A6GJL6-F1
#
_cell.length_a   1.000
_cell.length_b   1.000
_cell.length_c   1.000
_cell.angle_alpha   90.00
_cell.angle_beta   90.00
_cell.angle_gamma   90.00
#
_symmetry.space_group_name_H-M   'P 1'
#
loop_
_entity.id
_entity.type
_entity.pdbx_description
1 polymer ?
#
loop_
_entity_poly.entity_id
_entity_poly.type
_entity_poly.pdbx_seq_one_letter_code
_entity_poly.pdbx_strand_id
1 'polypeptide(L)' 'MLMALSKTISAIHVDEVNLQGYCVWSLLDNFEWNNGYSRRFGLFHVDFEDPARPRVPYRSAKEYAKVIRNNGLEGP' A
#
# COMPACT_ATOMS: atom_id res chain seq x y z
N MET A 1 2.24 -6.50 -0.88
CA MET A 1 0.88 -5.97 -0.61
C MET A 1 -0.19 -7.05 -0.67
N LEU A 2 -0.54 -7.61 -1.84
CA LEU A 2 -1.67 -8.56 -1.97
C LEU A 2 -1.52 -9.82 -1.07
N MET A 3 -0.32 -10.41 -1.02
CA MET A 3 -0.04 -11.53 -0.10
C MET A 3 -0.26 -11.16 1.37
N ALA A 4 0.16 -9.97 1.78
CA ALA A 4 -0.03 -9.50 3.15
C ALA A 4 -1.52 -9.36 3.49
N LEU A 5 -2.30 -8.76 2.57
CA LEU A 5 -3.75 -8.66 2.72
C LEU A 5 -4.43 -10.03 2.79
N SER A 6 -4.01 -10.99 1.96
CA SER A 6 -4.54 -12.36 2.00
C SER A 6 -4.29 -13.02 3.36
N LYS A 7 -3.09 -12.84 3.93
CA LYS A 7 -2.77 -13.34 5.28
C LYS A 7 -3.56 -12.63 6.37
N THR A 8 -3.75 -11.32 6.26
CA THR A 8 -4.62 -10.56 7.18
C THR A 8 -6.07 -11.05 7.13
N ILE A 9 -6.61 -11.30 5.94
CA ILE A 9 -7.96 -11.86 5.76
C ILE A 9 -8.03 -13.27 6.39
N SER A 10 -7.02 -14.12 6.17
CA SER A 10 -6.96 -15.44 6.81
C SER A 10 -6.95 -15.34 8.33
N ALA A 11 -6.17 -14.42 8.91
CA ALA A 11 -6.12 -14.23 10.36
C ALA A 11 -7.48 -13.84 10.95
N ILE A 12 -8.28 -13.06 10.21
CA ILE A 12 -9.65 -12.71 10.62
C ILE A 12 -10.58 -13.92 10.59
N HIS A 13 -10.57 -14.71 9.49
CA HIS A 13 -11.58 -15.75 9.26
C HIS A 13 -11.22 -17.12 9.82
N VAL A 14 -9.94 -17.45 9.92
CA VAL A 14 -9.45 -18.78 10.35
C VAL A 14 -9.00 -18.73 11.81
N ASP A 15 -8.24 -17.70 12.16
CA ASP A 15 -7.66 -17.57 13.50
C ASP A 15 -8.51 -16.69 14.43
N GLU A 16 -9.67 -16.22 13.95
CA GLU A 16 -10.64 -15.38 14.68
C GLU A 16 -10.03 -14.11 15.30
N VAL A 17 -8.99 -13.55 14.66
CA VAL A 17 -8.34 -12.32 15.12
C VAL A 17 -9.25 -11.12 14.86
N ASN A 18 -9.54 -10.35 15.91
CA ASN A 18 -10.38 -9.15 15.84
C ASN A 18 -9.64 -7.93 15.25
N LEU A 19 -9.21 -8.01 13.99
CA LEU A 19 -8.48 -6.94 13.31
C LEU A 19 -9.44 -5.86 12.76
N GLN A 20 -9.26 -4.61 13.22
CA GLN A 20 -10.17 -3.51 12.91
C GLN A 20 -9.81 -2.71 11.65
N GLY A 21 -8.58 -2.84 11.15
CA GLY A 21 -8.14 -2.04 10.01
C GLY A 21 -6.72 -2.37 9.54
N TYR A 22 -6.41 -1.90 8.35
CA TYR A 22 -5.11 -2.09 7.70
C TYR A 22 -4.69 -0.80 6.97
N CYS A 23 -3.50 -0.31 7.29
CA CYS A 23 -2.91 0.86 6.63
C CYS A 23 -1.65 0.43 5.89
N VAL A 24 -1.62 0.69 4.58
CA VAL A 24 -0.44 0.39 3.75
C VAL A 24 0.69 1.38 4.03
N TRP A 25 1.90 0.86 4.21
CA TRP A 25 3.12 1.67 4.16
C TRP A 25 3.69 1.66 2.74
N SER A 26 3.76 2.79 2.04
CA SER A 26 3.26 4.13 2.39
C SER A 26 2.34 4.65 1.30
N LEU A 27 1.64 5.76 1.57
CA LEU A 27 0.86 6.42 0.53
C LEU A 27 1.79 6.97 -0.56
N LEU A 28 2.81 7.73 -0.18
CA LEU A 28 3.75 8.37 -1.09
C LEU A 28 5.16 7.82 -0.88
N ASP A 29 5.97 7.84 -1.94
CA ASP A 29 7.42 7.80 -1.78
C ASP A 29 7.83 8.95 -0.85
N ASN A 30 8.72 8.66 0.11
CA ASN A 30 9.14 9.60 1.13
C ASN A 30 10.63 9.37 1.50
N PHE A 31 11.12 10.12 2.49
CA PHE A 31 12.48 9.96 3.00
C PHE A 31 12.56 8.71 3.89
N GLU A 32 13.23 7.67 3.41
CA GLU A 32 13.33 6.38 4.10
C GLU A 32 14.59 6.30 4.97
N TRP A 33 14.63 7.14 6.00
CA TRP A 33 15.63 7.10 7.08
C TRP A 33 17.07 7.05 6.54
N ASN A 34 17.83 6.02 6.91
CA ASN A 34 19.23 5.83 6.49
C ASN A 34 19.40 5.65 4.98
N ASN A 35 18.33 5.32 4.24
CA ASN A 35 18.37 5.18 2.78
C ASN A 35 18.06 6.49 2.05
N GLY A 36 17.64 7.54 2.77
CA GLY A 36 17.13 8.76 2.17
C GLY A 36 16.04 8.48 1.14
N TYR A 37 16.12 9.12 -0.04
CA TYR A 37 15.13 8.95 -1.12
C TYR A 37 15.45 7.81 -2.10
N SER A 38 16.49 7.00 -1.84
CA SER A 38 16.90 5.92 -2.74
C SER A 38 15.96 4.72 -2.70
N ARG A 39 15.28 4.50 -1.57
CA ARG A 39 14.26 3.45 -1.39
C ARG A 39 12.87 4.05 -1.52
N ARG A 40 11.99 3.30 -2.18
CA ARG A 40 10.63 3.73 -2.52
C ARG A 40 9.64 2.67 -2.09
N PHE A 41 8.73 3.04 -1.20
CA PHE A 41 7.68 2.17 -0.66
C PHE A 41 6.28 2.71 -0.94
N GLY A 42 6.17 3.87 -1.58
CA GLY A 42 4.90 4.53 -1.83
C GLY A 42 4.02 3.77 -2.80
N LEU A 43 2.71 3.98 -2.67
CA LEU A 43 1.76 3.69 -3.74
C LEU A 43 1.87 4.72 -4.86
N PHE A 44 2.36 5.92 -4.57
CA PHE A 44 2.56 7.00 -5.55
C PHE A 44 4.02 7.40 -5.59
N HIS A 45 4.56 7.47 -6.80
CA HIS A 45 5.84 8.08 -7.05
C HIS A 45 5.78 9.58 -6.75
N VAL A 46 6.80 10.10 -6.07
CA VAL A 46 7.03 11.54 -5.92
C VAL A 46 8.33 11.88 -6.64
N ASP A 47 8.27 12.83 -7.58
CA ASP A 47 9.48 13.41 -8.16
C ASP A 47 10.06 14.42 -7.15
N PHE A 48 11.23 14.11 -6.58
CA PHE A 48 11.90 14.95 -5.60
C PHE A 48 12.82 16.01 -6.22
N GLU A 49 13.09 15.93 -7.53
CA GLU A 49 13.88 16.93 -8.25
C GLU A 49 12.98 18.08 -8.71
N ASP A 50 11.72 17.82 -9.06
CA ASP A 50 10.72 18.84 -9.39
C ASP A 50 10.18 19.55 -8.13
N PRO A 51 10.36 20.87 -7.95
CA PRO A 51 9.82 21.63 -6.82
C PRO A 51 8.31 21.49 -6.61
N ALA A 52 7.52 21.21 -7.64
CA ALA A 52 6.09 20.98 -7.56
C ALA A 52 5.73 19.63 -6.90
N ARG A 53 6.70 18.71 -6.81
CA ARG A 53 6.56 17.36 -6.23
C ARG A 53 5.33 16.63 -6.79
N PRO A 54 5.20 16.44 -8.12
CA PRO A 54 4.06 15.73 -8.68
C PRO A 54 3.96 14.30 -8.11
N ARG A 55 2.72 13.83 -7.88
CA ARG A 55 2.43 12.48 -7.39
C ARG A 55 1.84 11.63 -8.50
N VAL A 56 2.50 10.55 -8.88
CA VAL A 56 2.07 9.68 -9.97
C VAL A 56 1.77 8.28 -9.44
N PRO A 57 0.54 7.74 -9.63
CA PRO A 57 0.18 6.44 -9.07
C PRO A 57 0.98 5.32 -9.72
N TYR A 58 1.58 4.45 -8.90
CA TYR A 58 2.05 3.15 -9.35
C TYR A 58 0.87 2.22 -9.64
N ARG A 59 1.17 1.07 -10.29
CA ARG A 59 0.17 0.02 -10.47
C ARG A 59 -0.42 -0.44 -9.14
N SER A 60 0.42 -0.55 -8.10
CA SER A 60 -0.01 -0.93 -6.74
C SER A 60 -1.09 -0.02 -6.18
N ALA A 61 -1.06 1.30 -6.44
CA ALA A 61 -2.13 2.21 -6.03
C ALA A 61 -3.47 1.83 -6.64
N LYS A 62 -3.48 1.52 -7.94
CA LYS A 62 -4.70 1.13 -8.67
C LYS A 62 -5.24 -0.19 -8.17
N GLU A 63 -4.38 -1.18 -7.95
CA GLU A 63 -4.81 -2.49 -7.41
C GLU A 63 -5.32 -2.34 -5.97
N TYR A 64 -4.64 -1.57 -5.11
CA TYR A 64 -5.09 -1.34 -3.74
C TYR A 64 -6.44 -0.60 -3.69
N ALA A 65 -6.66 0.35 -4.59
CA ALA A 65 -7.94 1.03 -4.73
C ALA A 65 -9.08 0.08 -5.12
N LYS A 66 -8.82 -0.95 -5.95
CA LYS A 66 -9.83 -2.00 -6.22
C LYS A 66 -10.12 -2.83 -4.98
N VAL A 67 -9.09 -3.24 -4.23
CA VAL A 67 -9.27 -3.99 -2.99
C VAL A 67 -10.13 -3.23 -1.98
N ILE A 68 -9.85 -1.94 -1.79
CA ILE A 68 -10.66 -1.08 -0.91
C ILE A 68 -12.10 -0.98 -1.45
N ARG A 69 -12.28 -0.73 -2.76
CA ARG A 69 -13.61 -0.61 -3.38
C ARG A 69 -14.44 -1.88 -3.24
N ASN A 70 -13.80 -3.04 -3.32
CA ASN A 70 -14.45 -4.35 -3.22
C ASN A 70 -14.58 -4.83 -1.76
N ASN A 71 -14.05 -4.06 -0.78
CA ASN A 71 -13.92 -4.47 0.61
C ASN A 71 -13.29 -5.86 0.78
N GLY A 72 -12.27 -6.17 -0.03
CA GLY A 72 -11.69 -7.50 -0.07
C GLY A 72 -10.83 -7.75 -1.32
N LEU A 73 -10.12 -8.87 -1.32
CA LEU A 73 -9.41 -9.33 -2.50
C LEU A 73 -10.42 -9.91 -3.51
N GLU A 74 -10.18 -9.67 -4.79
CA GLU A 74 -10.89 -10.41 -5.84
C GLU A 74 -10.57 -11.91 -5.67
N GLY A 75 -11.60 -12.75 -5.80
CA GLY A 75 -11.42 -14.20 -5.79
C GLY A 75 -10.56 -14.67 -6.98
N PRO A 76 -10.10 -15.93 -6.96
CA PRO A 76 -9.51 -16.54 -8.16
C PRO A 76 -10.46 -16.48 -9.36
#